data_AF-A0A9Q3B9U8-F1
#
_entry.id   AF-A0A9Q3B9U8-F1
#
_cell.length_a   1.000
_cell.length_b   1.000
_cell.length_c   1.000
_cell.angle_alpha   90.00
_cell.angle_beta   90.00
_cell.angle_gamma   90.00
#
_symmetry.space_group_name_H-M   'P 1'
#
loop_
_entity.id
_entity.type
_entity.pdbx_description
1 polymer ?
#
loop_
_entity_poly.entity_id
_entity_poly.type
_entity_poly.pdbx_seq_one_letter_code
_entity_poly.pdbx_strand_id
1 'polypeptide(L)'
;MHELSVPYEHNQNGQIERTNHTILEISRTSLIAASLPSSLWTYEFRHAVWIFNRTLHSDHRHTPYEIVGSRKPSMLQLRVFGAKAFIFNHEARKDLGQRGFVGYHLGISQDSKGWLFWLLEQGTVI
;
A
#
# COMPACT_ATOMS: atom_id res chain seq x y z
N MET A 1 21.97 17.23 6.88
CA MET A 1 22.06 17.49 8.33
C MET A 1 21.19 16.45 9.01
N HIS A 2 21.77 15.60 9.86
CA HIS A 2 21.05 14.56 10.61
C HIS A 2 21.03 15.02 12.06
N GLU A 3 19.85 15.36 12.59
CA GLU A 3 19.68 15.78 13.98
C GLU A 3 19.07 14.61 14.76
N LEU A 4 19.71 14.25 15.87
CA LEU A 4 19.22 13.26 16.81
C LEU A 4 18.29 13.94 17.81
N SER A 5 17.21 13.25 18.20
CA SER A 5 16.30 13.75 19.24
C SER A 5 17.07 14.01 20.54
N VAL A 6 16.79 15.14 21.19
CA VAL A 6 17.35 15.45 22.51
C VAL A 6 16.90 14.38 23.51
N PRO A 7 17.82 13.79 24.32
CA PRO A 7 17.43 12.87 25.38
C PRO A 7 16.38 13.54 26.28
N TYR A 8 15.29 12.83 26.58
CA TYR A 8 14.17 13.28 27.42
C TYR A 8 13.17 14.29 26.82
N GLU A 9 13.31 14.71 25.56
CA GLU A 9 12.27 15.47 24.82
C GLU A 9 11.33 14.52 24.06
N HIS A 10 10.46 13.83 24.80
CA HIS A 10 9.49 12.87 24.22
C HIS A 10 8.49 13.52 23.25
N ASN A 11 8.25 14.83 23.34
CA ASN A 11 7.29 15.55 22.51
C ASN A 11 7.66 15.52 21.01
N GLN A 12 8.94 15.49 20.66
CA GLN A 12 9.43 15.52 19.27
C GLN A 12 9.23 14.16 18.60
N ASN A 13 9.39 13.08 19.36
CA ASN A 13 9.21 11.72 18.84
C ASN A 13 7.74 11.26 18.88
N GLY A 14 6.93 11.82 19.79
CA GLY A 14 5.55 11.40 19.98
C GLY A 14 4.63 11.58 18.76
N GLN A 15 4.93 12.51 17.85
CA GLN A 15 4.17 12.63 16.60
C GLN A 15 4.54 11.52 15.59
N ILE A 16 5.82 11.20 15.48
CA ILE A 16 6.33 10.13 14.61
C ILE A 16 5.85 8.76 15.13
N GLU A 17 5.94 8.53 16.44
CA GLU A 17 5.50 7.29 17.08
C GLU A 17 4.01 7.03 16.85
N ARG A 18 3.15 8.04 17.06
CA ARG A 18 1.70 7.93 16.78
C ARG A 18 1.40 7.65 15.32
N THR A 19 2.12 8.30 14.41
CA THR A 19 1.96 8.09 12.97
C THR A 19 2.35 6.67 12.58
N ASN A 20 3.50 6.19 13.05
CA ASN A 20 3.98 4.84 12.79
C ASN A 20 3.03 3.78 13.36
N HIS A 21 2.53 4.00 14.59
CA HIS A 21 1.52 3.12 15.19
C HIS A 21 0.25 3.05 14.35
N THR A 22 -0.27 4.20 13.92
CA THR A 22 -1.48 4.28 13.09
C THR A 22 -1.31 3.50 11.78
N ILE A 23 -0.18 3.66 11.11
CA ILE A 23 0.12 2.95 9.85
C ILE A 23 0.21 1.44 10.11
N LEU A 24 0.85 1.02 11.20
CA LEU A 24 0.93 -0.39 11.59
C LEU A 24 -0.45 -0.99 11.91
N GLU A 25 -1.33 -0.24 12.55
CA GLU A 25 -2.70 -0.69 12.85
C GLU A 25 -3.57 -0.81 11.59
N ILE A 26 -3.52 0.18 10.70
CA ILE A 26 -4.14 0.09 9.37
C ILE A 26 -3.61 -1.16 8.67
N SER A 27 -2.30 -1.33 8.73
CA SER A 27 -1.59 -2.39 8.03
C SER A 27 -2.06 -3.78 8.46
N ARG A 28 -2.01 -4.00 9.77
CA ARG A 28 -2.45 -5.24 10.40
C ARG A 28 -3.92 -5.54 10.13
N THR A 29 -4.79 -4.54 10.25
CA THR A 29 -6.24 -4.70 10.07
C THR A 29 -6.58 -5.06 8.63
N SER A 30 -5.98 -4.36 7.67
CA SER A 30 -6.15 -4.57 6.24
C SER A 30 -5.67 -5.96 5.81
N LEU A 31 -4.51 -6.42 6.31
CA LEU A 31 -3.98 -7.75 6.03
C LEU A 31 -4.90 -8.87 6.54
N ILE A 32 -5.42 -8.72 7.78
CA ILE A 32 -6.37 -9.66 8.38
C ILE A 32 -7.69 -9.66 7.60
N ALA A 33 -8.22 -8.49 7.25
CA ALA A 33 -9.46 -8.35 6.49
C ALA A 33 -9.35 -9.00 5.10
N ALA A 34 -8.19 -8.89 4.46
CA ALA A 34 -7.91 -9.53 3.18
C ALA A 34 -7.74 -11.06 3.27
N SER A 35 -7.62 -11.64 4.47
CA SER A 35 -7.31 -13.06 4.68
C SER A 35 -6.07 -13.52 3.91
N LEU A 36 -5.06 -12.65 3.83
CA LEU A 36 -3.82 -12.91 3.09
C LEU A 36 -2.67 -13.31 4.04
N PRO A 37 -1.65 -14.04 3.52
CA PRO A 37 -0.51 -14.45 4.33
C PRO A 37 0.22 -13.28 5.00
N SER A 38 0.67 -13.49 6.25
CA SER A 38 1.44 -12.49 6.99
C SER A 38 2.77 -12.13 6.34
N SER A 39 3.31 -12.99 5.47
CA SER A 39 4.52 -12.71 4.67
C SER A 39 4.36 -11.52 3.73
N LEU A 40 3.12 -11.12 3.39
CA LEU A 40 2.83 -9.98 2.52
C LEU A 40 2.77 -8.63 3.27
N TRP A 41 3.10 -8.61 4.57
CA TRP A 41 3.01 -7.41 5.41
C TRP A 41 3.80 -6.22 4.84
N THR A 42 4.92 -6.42 4.15
CA THR A 42 5.72 -5.32 3.58
C THR A 42 4.99 -4.60 2.46
N TYR A 43 4.26 -5.34 1.61
CA TYR A 43 3.43 -4.78 0.55
C TYR A 43 2.24 -4.02 1.11
N GLU A 44 1.59 -4.64 2.08
CA GLU A 44 0.46 -4.06 2.77
C GLU A 44 0.89 -2.77 3.49
N PHE A 45 1.98 -2.78 4.26
CA PHE A 45 2.49 -1.61 4.97
C PHE A 45 2.79 -0.46 3.99
N ARG A 46 3.40 -0.76 2.84
CA ARG A 46 3.63 0.23 1.78
C ARG A 46 2.33 0.78 1.21
N HIS A 47 1.31 -0.06 1.05
CA HIS A 47 -0.02 0.38 0.62
C HIS A 47 -0.70 1.26 1.68
N ALA A 48 -0.62 0.90 2.95
CA ALA A 48 -1.10 1.70 4.07
C ALA A 48 -0.42 3.08 4.12
N VAL A 49 0.91 3.15 3.96
CA VAL A 49 1.66 4.42 3.84
C VAL A 49 1.17 5.23 2.63
N TRP A 50 0.93 4.58 1.49
CA TRP A 50 0.45 5.26 0.28
C TRP A 50 -0.92 5.91 0.49
N ILE A 51 -1.84 5.20 1.15
CA ILE A 51 -3.19 5.70 1.52
C ILE A 51 -3.07 6.81 2.55
N PHE A 52 -2.30 6.57 3.63
CA PHE A 52 -2.13 7.52 4.72
C PHE A 52 -1.63 8.87 4.19
N ASN A 53 -0.63 8.87 3.31
CA ASN A 53 -0.09 10.11 2.74
C ASN A 53 -1.06 10.85 1.82
N ARG A 54 -2.12 10.19 1.33
CA ARG A 54 -3.11 10.76 0.37
C ARG A 54 -4.50 10.94 0.98
N THR A 55 -4.63 10.69 2.27
CA THR A 55 -5.88 10.90 3.02
C THR A 55 -5.75 12.18 3.83
N LEU A 56 -6.86 12.90 3.97
CA LEU A 56 -6.93 14.04 4.88
C LEU A 56 -6.98 13.51 6.31
N HIS A 57 -6.15 14.07 7.18
CA HIS A 57 -6.15 13.77 8.61
C HIS A 57 -6.67 14.98 9.36
N SER A 58 -7.54 14.75 10.36
CA SER A 58 -8.11 15.78 11.25
C SER A 58 -8.63 17.03 10.51
N ASP A 59 -8.45 18.24 11.07
CA ASP A 59 -8.89 19.52 10.52
C ASP A 59 -7.93 20.08 9.45
N HIS A 60 -6.98 19.27 8.96
CA HIS A 60 -6.07 19.73 7.93
C HIS A 60 -6.79 19.86 6.58
N ARG A 61 -6.56 20.99 5.90
CA ARG A 61 -7.11 21.25 4.56
C ARG A 61 -6.35 20.54 3.44
N HIS A 62 -5.21 19.95 3.77
CA HIS A 62 -4.27 19.35 2.82
C HIS A 62 -3.77 18.00 3.34
N THR A 63 -3.60 17.07 2.42
CA THR A 63 -2.99 15.74 2.65
C THR A 63 -1.48 15.89 2.84
N PRO A 64 -0.80 14.96 3.55
CA PRO A 64 0.66 14.96 3.64
C PRO A 64 1.34 15.02 2.26
N TYR A 65 0.77 14.35 1.25
CA TYR A 65 1.23 14.40 -0.13
C TYR A 65 1.14 15.81 -0.74
N GLU A 66 0.07 16.55 -0.46
CA GLU A 66 -0.08 17.94 -0.91
C GLU A 66 0.90 18.88 -0.22
N ILE A 67 1.11 18.69 1.09
CA ILE A 67 2.02 19.53 1.88
C ILE A 67 3.45 19.42 1.34
N VAL A 68 3.91 18.21 1.02
CA VAL A 68 5.27 17.97 0.52
C VAL A 68 5.39 18.28 -0.97
N GLY A 69 4.40 17.89 -1.77
CA GLY A 69 4.48 17.93 -3.24
C GLY A 69 3.83 19.16 -3.89
N SER A 70 3.13 20.00 -3.12
CA SER A 70 2.33 21.12 -3.62
C SER A 70 1.34 20.74 -4.74
N ARG A 71 0.92 19.48 -4.79
CA ARG A 71 0.04 18.91 -5.82
C ARG A 71 -0.98 17.98 -5.20
N LYS A 72 -2.23 18.06 -5.65
CA LYS A 72 -3.31 17.14 -5.24
C LYS A 72 -2.97 15.68 -5.63
N PRO A 73 -3.16 14.71 -4.73
CA PRO A 73 -2.96 13.31 -5.07
C PRO A 73 -4.01 12.83 -6.07
N SER A 74 -3.60 12.01 -7.02
CA SER A 74 -4.54 11.24 -7.84
C SER A 74 -4.91 9.96 -7.11
N MET A 75 -6.22 9.69 -7.02
CA MET A 75 -6.76 8.46 -6.42
C MET A 75 -7.19 7.43 -7.46
N LEU A 76 -6.91 7.66 -8.75
CA LEU A 76 -7.34 6.76 -9.85
C LEU A 76 -6.77 5.34 -9.73
N GLN A 77 -5.56 5.23 -9.18
CA GLN A 77 -4.87 3.96 -8.96
C GLN A 77 -5.28 3.27 -7.65
N LEU A 78 -6.11 3.90 -6.81
CA LEU A 78 -6.52 3.29 -5.55
C LEU A 78 -7.37 2.05 -5.84
N ARG A 79 -6.96 0.93 -5.26
CA ARG A 79 -7.71 -0.32 -5.17
C ARG A 79 -7.56 -0.85 -3.76
N VAL A 80 -8.58 -1.55 -3.28
CA VAL A 80 -8.58 -2.16 -1.95
C VAL A 80 -7.47 -3.22 -1.90
N PHE A 81 -6.69 -3.23 -0.82
CA PHE A 81 -5.73 -4.30 -0.57
C PHE A 81 -6.46 -5.64 -0.44
N GLY A 82 -5.95 -6.69 -1.06
CA GLY A 82 -6.63 -7.98 -1.11
C GLY A 82 -7.84 -8.01 -2.05
N ALA A 83 -8.06 -7.00 -2.89
CA ALA A 83 -9.10 -7.08 -3.90
C ALA A 83 -8.76 -8.18 -4.92
N LYS A 84 -9.70 -9.10 -5.14
CA LYS A 84 -9.56 -10.15 -6.15
C LYS A 84 -9.44 -9.53 -7.55
N ALA A 85 -8.46 -10.00 -8.31
CA ALA A 85 -8.18 -9.57 -9.67
C ALA A 85 -7.97 -10.77 -10.59
N PHE A 86 -8.29 -10.56 -11.87
CA PHE A 86 -8.01 -11.50 -12.96
C PHE A 86 -6.93 -10.87 -13.83
N ILE A 87 -5.74 -11.47 -13.83
CA ILE A 87 -4.57 -10.97 -14.55
C ILE A 87 -4.48 -11.69 -15.88
N PHE A 88 -4.50 -10.94 -16.98
CA PHE A 88 -4.38 -11.50 -18.32
C PHE A 88 -2.96 -12.07 -18.56
N ASN A 89 -2.91 -13.33 -19.01
CA ASN A 89 -1.66 -13.97 -19.39
C ASN A 89 -1.35 -13.64 -20.87
N HIS A 90 -0.36 -12.77 -21.09
CA HIS A 90 0.06 -12.35 -22.43
C HIS A 90 0.76 -13.47 -23.23
N GLU A 91 1.24 -14.50 -22.54
CA GLU A 91 1.90 -15.67 -23.16
C GLU A 91 0.92 -16.80 -23.48
N ALA A 92 -0.36 -16.65 -23.12
CA ALA A 92 -1.38 -17.66 -23.39
C ALA A 92 -1.54 -17.88 -24.90
N ARG A 93 -1.61 -19.16 -25.30
CA ARG A 93 -1.89 -19.55 -26.69
C ARG A 93 -3.28 -19.07 -27.10
N LYS A 94 -3.49 -18.85 -28.41
CA LYS A 94 -4.77 -18.41 -29.00
C LYS A 94 -5.87 -19.49 -28.98
N ASP A 95 -5.70 -20.55 -28.20
CA ASP A 95 -6.70 -21.60 -28.03
C ASP A 95 -7.70 -21.23 -26.92
N LEU A 96 -8.57 -22.19 -26.58
CA LEU A 96 -9.60 -22.08 -25.53
C LEU A 96 -9.05 -22.32 -24.12
N GLY A 97 -7.72 -22.35 -23.92
CA GLY A 97 -7.09 -22.57 -22.63
C GLY A 97 -7.26 -21.42 -21.64
N GLN A 98 -6.73 -21.60 -20.42
CA GLN A 98 -6.72 -20.58 -19.37
C GLN A 98 -5.97 -19.32 -19.84
N ARG A 99 -6.67 -18.18 -19.90
CA ARG A 99 -6.13 -16.89 -20.39
C ARG A 99 -5.69 -15.93 -19.30
N GLY A 100 -5.77 -16.33 -18.03
CA GLY A 100 -5.41 -15.46 -16.94
C GLY A 100 -5.29 -16.15 -15.60
N PHE A 101 -4.60 -15.47 -14.71
CA PHE A 101 -4.35 -15.90 -13.34
C PHE A 101 -5.31 -15.18 -12.39
N VAL A 102 -5.74 -15.88 -11.36
CA VAL A 102 -6.45 -15.27 -10.24
C VAL A 102 -5.41 -14.78 -9.24
N GLY A 103 -5.53 -13.53 -8.81
CA GLY A 103 -4.66 -12.96 -7.80
C GLY A 103 -5.35 -11.92 -6.94
N TYR A 104 -4.58 -11.35 -6.02
CA TYR A 104 -5.04 -10.33 -5.08
C TYR A 104 -4.17 -9.09 -5.19
N HIS A 105 -4.81 -7.93 -5.27
CA HIS A 105 -4.14 -6.64 -5.33
C HIS A 105 -3.35 -6.37 -4.04
N LEU A 106 -2.07 -6.06 -4.17
CA LEU A 106 -1.18 -5.77 -3.04
C LEU A 106 -0.82 -4.28 -2.89
N GLY A 107 -1.06 -3.48 -3.93
CA GLY A 107 -0.70 -2.07 -3.93
C GLY A 107 -0.20 -1.61 -5.28
N ILE A 108 0.53 -0.49 -5.26
CA ILE A 108 1.01 0.19 -6.47
C ILE A 108 2.51 -0.09 -6.62
N SER A 109 2.94 -0.40 -7.83
CA SER A 109 4.35 -0.64 -8.15
C SER A 109 5.17 0.65 -7.99
N GLN A 110 6.41 0.52 -7.51
CA GLN A 110 7.35 1.65 -7.49
C GLN A 110 8.08 1.82 -8.84
N ASP A 111 8.17 0.74 -9.62
CA ASP A 111 8.97 0.69 -10.85
C ASP A 111 8.13 0.96 -12.10
N SER A 112 6.81 0.85 -12.00
CA SER A 112 5.89 1.05 -13.11
C SER A 112 4.63 1.79 -12.70
N LYS A 113 3.88 2.30 -13.69
CA LYS A 113 2.54 2.88 -13.50
C LYS A 113 1.46 1.80 -13.31
N GLY A 114 1.80 0.69 -12.67
CA GLY A 114 0.96 -0.49 -12.51
C GLY A 114 0.66 -0.84 -11.05
N TRP A 115 -0.04 -1.95 -10.88
CA TRP A 115 -0.35 -2.55 -9.58
C TRP A 115 0.51 -3.78 -9.34
N LEU A 116 0.68 -4.13 -8.08
CA LEU A 116 1.27 -5.39 -7.65
C LEU A 116 0.16 -6.40 -7.34
N PHE A 117 0.34 -7.64 -7.76
CA PHE A 117 -0.61 -8.73 -7.49
C PHE A 117 0.07 -9.94 -6.90
N TRP A 118 -0.56 -10.56 -5.89
CA TRP A 118 -0.20 -11.89 -5.41
C TRP A 118 -0.99 -12.95 -6.18
N LEU A 119 -0.31 -13.85 -6.87
CA LEU A 119 -0.93 -14.93 -7.64
C LEU A 119 -1.25 -16.13 -6.76
N LEU A 120 -2.52 -16.55 -6.74
CA LEU A 120 -2.99 -17.60 -5.85
C LEU A 120 -2.37 -18.97 -6.17
N GLU A 121 -2.19 -19.28 -7.45
CA GLU A 121 -1.69 -20.58 -7.91
C GLU A 121 -0.18 -20.75 -7.69
N GLN A 122 0.58 -19.65 -7.71
CA GLN A 122 2.05 -19.67 -7.74
C GLN A 122 2.67 -19.18 -6.42
N GLY A 123 1.91 -18.48 -5.59
CA GLY A 123 2.42 -17.86 -4.36
C GLY A 123 3.38 -16.68 -4.61
N THR A 124 3.45 -16.18 -5.84
CA THR A 124 4.42 -15.16 -6.28
C THR A 124 3.76 -13.79 -6.43
N VAL A 125 4.53 -12.72 -6.25
CA VAL A 125 4.12 -11.34 -6.53
C VAL A 125 4.58 -10.92 -7.92
N ILE A 126 3.68 -10.31 -8.70
CA ILE A 126 3.95 -9.75 -10.03
C ILE A 126 3.56 -8.27 -10.12
#